data_AF-A0A359IH06-F1
#
_entry.id   AF-A0A359IH06-F1
#
_cell.length_a   1.000
_cell.length_b   1.000
_cell.length_c   1.000
_cell.angle_alpha   90.00
_cell.angle_beta   90.00
_cell.angle_gamma   90.00
#
_symmetry.space_group_name_H-M   'P 1'
#
loop_
_entity.id
_entity.type
_entity.pdbx_description
1 polymer ?
#
loop_
_entity_poly.entity_id
_entity_poly.type
_entity_poly.pdbx_seq_one_letter_code
_entity_poly.pdbx_strand_id
1 'polypeptide(L)'
;MKWIHSLRTKLLYIYLGISLISFIIFSTIIYKGLENSLTNQMQGELLREIQEKFIIMVLVTGSITVIFIIIISGIIMNPIKQMLKVIEKMTEGRFDQKIKVRGHDELSELSMAFNQMSAKLQKVDASRQEFVANVSHELKTPLSSMKVLIESLLFQENVPEETYKEFLA
;
A
#
# COMPACT_ATOMS: atom_id res chain seq x y z
N MET A 1 -19.90 -7.87 -12.77
CA MET A 1 -19.11 -7.25 -13.84
C MET A 1 -18.73 -5.82 -13.42
N LYS A 2 -17.74 -5.65 -12.53
CA LYS A 2 -17.30 -4.33 -11.98
C LYS A 2 -15.86 -3.95 -12.36
N TRP A 3 -15.18 -4.77 -13.17
CA TRP A 3 -13.73 -4.74 -13.34
C TRP A 3 -13.17 -3.70 -14.34
N ILE A 4 -14.01 -2.85 -14.95
CA ILE A 4 -13.56 -1.91 -16.00
C ILE A 4 -13.36 -0.46 -15.50
N HIS A 5 -13.65 -0.14 -14.23
CA HIS A 5 -13.60 1.25 -13.74
C HIS A 5 -12.34 1.63 -12.95
N SER A 6 -11.28 0.84 -13.05
CA SER A 6 -9.98 1.23 -12.49
C SER A 6 -9.46 2.51 -13.13
N LEU A 7 -9.10 3.50 -12.32
CA LEU A 7 -8.44 4.72 -12.79
C LEU A 7 -7.16 4.38 -13.60
N ARG A 8 -6.51 3.26 -13.26
CA ARG A 8 -5.31 2.78 -13.97
C ARG A 8 -5.63 2.23 -15.34
N THR A 9 -6.70 1.43 -15.47
CA THR A 9 -7.09 0.89 -16.76
C THR A 9 -7.58 2.01 -17.68
N LYS A 10 -8.33 2.99 -17.15
CA LYS A 10 -8.72 4.19 -17.92
C LYS A 10 -7.51 4.97 -18.43
N LEU A 11 -6.52 5.23 -17.57
CA LEU A 11 -5.28 5.89 -17.99
C LEU A 11 -4.54 5.08 -19.05
N LEU A 12 -4.44 3.76 -18.87
CA LEU A 12 -3.76 2.87 -19.82
C LEU A 12 -4.47 2.85 -21.18
N TYR A 13 -5.80 2.80 -21.21
CA TYR A 13 -6.58 2.91 -22.45
C TYR A 13 -6.41 4.27 -23.12
N ILE A 14 -6.35 5.36 -22.35
CA ILE A 14 -6.07 6.70 -22.90
C ILE A 14 -4.68 6.72 -23.55
N TYR A 15 -3.66 6.19 -22.87
CA TYR A 15 -2.31 6.12 -23.42
C TYR A 15 -2.23 5.27 -24.69
N LEU A 16 -2.82 4.06 -24.65
CA LEU A 16 -2.88 3.19 -25.82
C LEU A 16 -3.59 3.87 -26.99
N GLY A 17 -4.70 4.58 -26.73
CA GLY A 17 -5.42 5.34 -27.75
C GLY A 17 -4.57 6.45 -28.36
N ILE A 18 -3.92 7.27 -27.54
CA ILE A 18 -3.04 8.36 -28.02
C ILE A 18 -1.86 7.78 -28.81
N SER A 19 -1.22 6.73 -28.30
CA SER A 19 -0.10 6.07 -28.97
C SER A 19 -0.52 5.44 -30.31
N LEU A 20 -1.72 4.85 -30.39
CA LEU A 20 -2.26 4.27 -31.62
C LEU A 20 -2.56 5.37 -32.66
N ILE A 21 -3.14 6.48 -32.24
CA ILE A 21 -3.40 7.63 -33.12
C ILE A 21 -2.08 8.19 -33.67
N SER A 22 -1.07 8.40 -32.82
CA SER A 22 0.27 8.81 -33.27
C SER A 22 0.87 7.84 -34.29
N PHE A 23 0.70 6.52 -34.08
CA PHE A 23 1.18 5.49 -35.00
C PHE A 23 0.47 5.55 -36.37
N ILE A 24 -0.86 5.70 -36.39
CA ILE A 24 -1.65 5.80 -37.63
C ILE A 24 -1.26 7.06 -38.41
N ILE A 25 -1.10 8.19 -37.72
CA ILE A 25 -0.66 9.45 -38.33
C ILE A 25 0.71 9.26 -38.98
N PHE A 26 1.66 8.65 -38.27
CA PHE A 26 2.98 8.37 -38.82
C PHE A 26 2.94 7.43 -40.02
N SER A 27 2.20 6.33 -39.93
CA SER A 27 2.02 5.38 -41.05
C SER A 27 1.47 6.09 -42.30
N THR A 28 0.52 7.01 -42.11
CA THR A 28 -0.06 7.82 -43.20
C THR A 28 0.97 8.78 -43.80
N ILE A 29 1.77 9.45 -42.96
CA ILE A 29 2.82 10.37 -43.40
C ILE A 29 3.89 9.65 -44.21
N ILE A 30 4.35 8.49 -43.72
CA ILE A 30 5.35 7.67 -44.41
C ILE A 30 4.82 7.17 -45.75
N TYR A 31 3.57 6.68 -45.80
CA TYR A 31 2.97 6.21 -47.04
C TYR A 31 2.88 7.30 -48.10
N LYS A 32 2.38 8.50 -47.73
CA LYS A 32 2.33 9.64 -48.65
C LYS A 32 3.71 10.14 -49.08
N GLY A 33 4.67 10.16 -48.15
CA GLY A 33 6.06 10.48 -48.45
C GLY A 33 6.64 9.51 -49.49
N LEU A 34 6.37 8.21 -49.33
CA LEU A 34 6.81 7.16 -50.25
C LEU A 34 6.08 7.20 -51.60
N GLU A 35 4.79 7.52 -51.64
CA GLU A 35 4.01 7.61 -52.89
C GLU A 35 4.45 8.82 -53.75
N ASN A 36 4.63 9.99 -53.12
CA ASN A 36 5.20 11.17 -53.78
C ASN A 36 6.60 10.89 -54.32
N SER A 37 7.37 10.05 -53.62
CA SER A 37 8.71 9.61 -54.01
C SER A 37 8.74 8.74 -55.26
N LEU A 38 7.79 7.82 -55.39
CA LEU A 38 7.70 6.94 -56.56
C LEU A 38 7.30 7.72 -57.82
N THR A 39 6.63 8.87 -57.64
CA THR A 39 6.13 9.73 -58.71
C THR A 39 7.16 10.79 -59.16
N ASN A 40 8.03 11.26 -58.26
CA ASN A 40 9.03 12.30 -58.55
C ASN A 40 10.48 11.74 -58.57
N GLN A 41 11.22 11.94 -59.67
CA GLN A 41 12.58 11.43 -59.89
C GLN A 41 13.71 12.04 -59.02
N MET A 42 13.40 12.84 -57.99
CA MET A 42 14.41 13.46 -57.11
C MET A 42 14.61 12.66 -55.82
N GLN A 43 15.52 11.68 -55.85
CA GLN A 43 15.74 10.73 -54.74
C GLN A 43 16.30 11.36 -53.44
N GLY A 44 16.99 12.51 -53.52
CA GLY A 44 17.67 13.14 -52.38
C GLY A 44 16.78 13.94 -51.41
N GLU A 45 15.70 14.55 -51.90
CA GLU A 45 14.79 15.34 -51.05
C GLU A 45 13.89 14.45 -50.19
N LEU A 46 13.64 13.22 -50.63
CA LEU A 46 12.78 12.24 -49.96
C LEU A 46 13.33 11.79 -48.62
N LEU A 47 14.63 11.46 -48.59
CA LEU A 47 15.28 11.00 -47.36
C LEU A 47 15.28 12.12 -46.32
N ARG A 48 15.43 13.38 -46.74
CA ARG A 48 15.42 14.53 -45.85
C ARG A 48 14.03 14.84 -45.31
N GLU A 49 12.98 14.80 -46.13
CA GLU A 49 11.60 15.01 -45.66
C GLU A 49 11.14 13.90 -44.70
N ILE A 50 11.49 12.64 -44.99
CA ILE A 50 11.20 11.51 -44.09
C ILE A 50 11.95 11.66 -42.77
N GLN A 51 13.24 12.04 -42.81
CA GLN A 51 14.05 12.22 -41.60
C GLN A 51 13.53 13.35 -40.72
N GLU A 52 13.17 14.51 -41.29
CA GLU A 52 12.61 15.64 -40.54
C GLU A 52 11.29 15.24 -39.85
N LYS A 53 10.38 14.56 -40.55
CA LYS A 53 9.10 14.11 -39.97
C LYS A 53 9.27 12.99 -38.95
N PHE A 54 10.25 12.10 -39.14
CA PHE A 54 10.58 11.04 -38.18
C PHE A 54 11.04 11.61 -36.84
N ILE A 55 11.94 12.61 -36.85
CA ILE A 55 12.44 13.26 -35.63
C ILE A 55 11.29 13.91 -34.85
N ILE A 56 10.41 14.64 -35.53
CA ILE A 56 9.25 15.28 -34.89
C ILE A 56 8.34 14.23 -34.23
N MET A 57 8.09 13.09 -34.90
CA MET A 57 7.25 12.02 -34.36
C MET A 57 7.85 11.40 -33.09
N VAL A 58 9.17 11.16 -33.07
CA VAL A 58 9.89 10.64 -31.89
C VAL A 58 9.78 11.62 -30.73
N LEU A 59 9.96 12.92 -31.00
CA LEU A 59 9.84 13.96 -29.98
C LEU A 59 8.43 14.03 -29.39
N VAL A 60 7.40 14.00 -30.23
CA VAL A 60 6.00 14.04 -29.80
C VAL A 60 5.65 12.81 -28.96
N THR A 61 5.97 11.62 -29.46
CA THR A 61 5.66 10.36 -28.77
C THR A 61 6.44 10.21 -27.48
N GLY A 62 7.72 10.58 -27.48
CA GLY A 62 8.57 10.61 -26.30
C GLY A 62 8.02 11.57 -25.23
N SER A 63 7.59 12.76 -25.64
CA SER A 63 6.98 13.75 -24.73
C SER A 63 5.69 13.21 -24.09
N ILE A 64 4.81 12.59 -24.90
CA ILE A 64 3.57 11.96 -24.41
C ILE A 64 3.90 10.87 -23.38
N THR A 65 4.92 10.05 -23.64
CA THR A 65 5.35 8.97 -22.75
C THR A 65 5.85 9.53 -21.42
N VAL A 66 6.69 10.57 -21.43
CA VAL A 66 7.19 11.23 -20.22
C VAL A 66 6.04 11.84 -19.41
N ILE A 67 5.11 12.53 -20.07
CA ILE A 67 3.92 13.09 -19.42
C ILE A 67 3.10 11.98 -18.75
N PHE A 68 2.91 10.87 -19.43
CA PHE A 68 2.16 9.74 -18.89
C PHE A 68 2.85 9.11 -17.66
N ILE A 69 4.17 8.98 -17.68
CA ILE A 69 4.96 8.51 -16.52
C ILE A 69 4.77 9.44 -15.32
N ILE A 70 4.79 10.76 -15.51
CA ILE A 70 4.58 11.74 -14.43
C ILE A 70 3.17 11.59 -13.84
N ILE A 71 2.15 11.43 -14.68
CA ILE A 71 0.76 11.22 -14.25
C ILE A 71 0.64 9.93 -13.42
N ILE A 72 1.16 8.81 -13.91
CA ILE A 72 1.15 7.52 -13.22
C ILE A 72 1.87 7.61 -11.87
N SER A 73 3.00 8.31 -11.82
CA SER A 73 3.75 8.54 -10.58
C SER A 73 2.90 9.25 -9.52
N GLY A 74 2.18 10.31 -9.91
CA GLY A 74 1.33 11.07 -9.01
C GLY A 74 0.08 10.31 -8.54
N ILE A 75 -0.59 9.61 -9.44
CA ILE A 75 -1.90 8.98 -9.18
C ILE A 75 -1.76 7.60 -8.53
N ILE A 76 -0.72 6.84 -8.87
CA ILE A 76 -0.58 5.44 -8.47
C ILE A 76 0.60 5.25 -7.52
N MET A 77 1.79 5.65 -7.95
CA MET A 77 3.03 5.35 -7.21
C MET A 77 3.07 6.06 -5.85
N ASN A 78 2.71 7.34 -5.80
CA ASN A 78 2.74 8.12 -4.57
C ASN A 78 1.79 7.60 -3.48
N PRO A 79 0.50 7.29 -3.78
CA PRO A 79 -0.36 6.64 -2.80
C PRO A 79 0.17 5.31 -2.30
N ILE A 80 0.67 4.43 -3.18
CA ILE A 80 1.25 3.14 -2.78
C ILE A 80 2.41 3.34 -1.81
N LYS A 81 3.34 4.26 -2.10
CA LYS A 81 4.45 4.58 -1.20
C LYS A 81 3.99 5.10 0.16
N GLN A 82 2.91 5.88 0.21
CA GLN A 82 2.33 6.33 1.48
C GLN A 82 1.72 5.17 2.28
N MET A 83 1.01 4.27 1.61
CA MET A 83 0.46 3.06 2.23
C MET A 83 1.58 2.18 2.80
N LEU A 84 2.66 1.96 2.04
CA LEU A 84 3.81 1.18 2.48
C LEU A 84 4.43 1.75 3.77
N LYS A 85 4.61 3.07 3.85
CA LYS A 85 5.10 3.73 5.07
C LYS A 85 4.19 3.50 6.28
N VAL A 86 2.87 3.47 6.09
CA VAL A 86 1.92 3.18 7.19
C VAL A 86 2.03 1.71 7.60
N ILE A 87 2.17 0.80 6.62
CA ILE A 87 2.34 -0.63 6.86
C ILE A 87 3.63 -0.91 7.64
N GLU A 88 4.75 -0.32 7.24
CA GLU A 88 6.04 -0.44 7.95
C GLU A 88 5.90 -0.03 9.42
N LYS A 89 5.24 1.10 9.69
CA LYS A 89 4.97 1.54 11.07
C LYS A 89 4.10 0.56 11.87
N MET A 90 3.18 -0.15 11.21
CA MET A 90 2.37 -1.19 11.88
C MET A 90 3.19 -2.43 12.22
N THR A 91 4.27 -2.73 11.50
CA THR A 91 5.17 -3.84 11.88
C THR A 91 5.90 -3.58 13.21
N GLU A 92 5.98 -2.32 13.63
CA GLU A 92 6.50 -1.90 14.95
C GLU A 92 5.43 -2.01 16.07
N GLY A 93 4.26 -2.58 15.80
CA GLY A 93 3.15 -2.69 16.76
C GLY A 93 2.26 -1.44 16.88
N ARG A 94 2.47 -0.41 16.06
CA ARG A 94 1.62 0.80 16.06
C ARG A 94 0.39 0.64 15.17
N PHE A 95 -0.65 0.00 15.70
CA PHE A 95 -1.93 -0.26 15.00
C PHE A 95 -2.91 0.93 14.97
N ASP A 96 -2.58 2.06 15.60
CA ASP A 96 -3.39 3.28 15.62
C ASP A 96 -3.35 4.06 14.29
N GLN A 97 -2.40 3.74 13.43
CA GLN A 97 -2.17 4.43 12.17
C GLN A 97 -3.21 4.03 11.11
N LYS A 98 -3.69 5.02 10.34
CA LYS A 98 -4.69 4.83 9.28
C LYS A 98 -4.19 5.36 7.95
N ILE A 99 -4.51 4.63 6.88
CA ILE A 99 -4.31 5.07 5.51
C ILE A 99 -5.45 6.02 5.13
N LYS A 100 -5.10 7.20 4.60
CA LYS A 100 -6.10 8.15 4.10
C LYS A 100 -6.76 7.59 2.83
N VAL A 101 -8.03 7.26 2.92
CA VAL A 101 -8.85 6.82 1.78
C VAL A 101 -9.10 8.02 0.86
N ARG A 102 -8.79 7.88 -0.43
CA ARG A 102 -9.05 8.88 -1.46
C ARG A 102 -9.66 8.19 -2.68
N GLY A 103 -10.59 8.87 -3.33
CA GLY A 103 -11.26 8.34 -4.52
C GLY A 103 -12.24 7.21 -4.21
N HIS A 104 -12.68 6.53 -5.26
CA HIS A 104 -13.65 5.42 -5.22
C HIS A 104 -13.21 4.29 -6.15
N ASP A 105 -11.89 4.07 -6.26
CA ASP A 105 -11.25 3.07 -7.12
C ASP A 105 -10.62 1.93 -6.28
N GLU A 106 -9.85 1.05 -6.92
CA GLU A 106 -9.24 -0.10 -6.25
C GLU A 106 -8.26 0.31 -5.15
N LEU A 107 -7.59 1.47 -5.27
CA LEU A 107 -6.72 1.99 -4.22
C LEU A 107 -7.52 2.43 -3.00
N SER A 108 -8.70 3.01 -3.22
CA SER A 108 -9.63 3.36 -2.14
C SER A 108 -10.15 2.11 -1.42
N GLU A 109 -10.54 1.07 -2.18
CA GLU A 109 -11.01 -0.20 -1.62
C GLU A 109 -9.90 -0.90 -0.81
N LEU A 110 -8.68 -0.94 -1.34
CA LEU A 110 -7.53 -1.49 -0.64
C LEU A 110 -7.22 -0.71 0.65
N SER A 111 -7.29 0.62 0.60
CA SER A 111 -7.09 1.47 1.78
C SER A 111 -8.15 1.21 2.84
N MET A 112 -9.42 1.05 2.44
CA MET A 112 -10.52 0.72 3.33
C MET A 112 -10.33 -0.66 3.97
N ALA A 113 -10.02 -1.68 3.18
CA ALA A 113 -9.77 -3.04 3.65
C ALA A 113 -8.59 -3.08 4.64
N PHE A 114 -7.51 -2.35 4.34
CA PHE A 114 -6.36 -2.25 5.23
C PHE A 114 -6.71 -1.59 6.57
N ASN A 115 -7.45 -0.48 6.54
CA ASN A 115 -7.89 0.20 7.77
C ASN A 115 -8.78 -0.70 8.62
N GLN A 116 -9.65 -1.51 8.01
CA GLN A 116 -10.47 -2.49 8.72
C GLN A 116 -9.63 -3.58 9.38
N MET A 117 -8.61 -4.10 8.68
CA MET A 117 -7.66 -5.05 9.25
C MET A 117 -6.90 -4.44 10.44
N SER A 118 -6.39 -3.21 10.29
CA SER A 118 -5.70 -2.46 11.34
C SER A 118 -6.56 -2.30 12.59
N ALA A 119 -7.83 -1.89 12.42
CA ALA A 119 -8.77 -1.75 13.53
C ALA A 119 -9.05 -3.07 14.26
N LYS A 120 -9.12 -4.19 13.54
CA LYS A 120 -9.26 -5.52 14.14
C LYS A 120 -8.02 -5.92 14.94
N LEU A 121 -6.82 -5.68 14.41
CA LEU A 121 -5.56 -5.94 15.11
C LEU A 121 -5.46 -5.11 16.39
N GLN A 122 -5.81 -3.81 16.33
CA GLN A 122 -5.83 -2.94 17.50
C GLN A 122 -6.77 -3.48 18.59
N LYS A 123 -7.95 -3.99 18.22
CA LYS A 123 -8.88 -4.59 19.18
C LYS A 123 -8.31 -5.85 19.81
N VAL A 124 -7.68 -6.73 19.02
CA VAL A 124 -7.05 -7.95 19.52
C VAL A 124 -5.92 -7.63 20.48
N ASP A 125 -5.07 -6.65 20.15
CA ASP A 125 -3.97 -6.23 21.03
C ASP A 125 -4.47 -5.64 22.35
N ALA A 126 -5.50 -4.78 22.30
CA ALA A 126 -6.12 -4.21 23.49
C ALA A 126 -6.70 -5.32 24.41
N SER A 127 -7.44 -6.28 23.84
CA SER A 127 -7.98 -7.41 24.62
C SER A 127 -6.89 -8.30 25.20
N ARG A 128 -5.78 -8.48 24.48
CA ARG A 128 -4.61 -9.22 25.00
C ARG A 128 -3.99 -8.50 26.20
N GLN A 129 -3.81 -7.18 26.12
CA GLN A 129 -3.25 -6.39 27.22
C GLN A 129 -4.15 -6.42 28.45
N GLU A 130 -5.46 -6.26 28.26
CA GLU A 130 -6.46 -6.35 29.33
C GLU A 130 -6.44 -7.73 30.00
N PHE A 131 -6.40 -8.80 29.20
CA PHE A 131 -6.29 -10.17 29.72
C PHE A 131 -5.03 -10.36 30.58
N VAL A 132 -3.87 -9.92 30.09
CA VAL A 132 -2.61 -10.04 30.85
C VAL A 132 -2.66 -9.25 32.15
N ALA A 133 -3.23 -8.04 32.13
CA ALA A 133 -3.39 -7.21 33.32
C ALA A 133 -4.31 -7.88 34.34
N ASN A 134 -5.47 -8.36 33.90
CA ASN A 134 -6.45 -9.03 34.76
C ASN A 134 -5.85 -10.29 35.39
N VAL A 135 -5.22 -11.16 34.60
CA VAL A 135 -4.56 -12.38 35.12
C VAL A 135 -3.47 -12.02 36.12
N SER A 136 -2.67 -10.97 35.88
CA SER A 136 -1.63 -10.54 36.81
C SER A 136 -2.20 -10.06 38.15
N HIS A 137 -3.32 -9.34 38.11
CA HIS A 137 -4.01 -8.89 39.33
C HIS A 137 -4.59 -10.07 40.11
N GLU A 138 -5.28 -10.99 39.44
CA GLU A 138 -5.89 -12.16 40.06
C GLU A 138 -4.85 -13.12 40.66
N LEU A 139 -3.65 -13.22 40.06
CA LEU A 139 -2.57 -14.05 40.59
C LEU A 139 -1.77 -13.39 41.73
N LYS A 140 -1.69 -12.05 41.76
CA LYS A 140 -0.93 -11.32 42.79
C LYS A 140 -1.49 -11.56 44.19
N THR A 141 -2.81 -11.61 44.32
CA THR A 141 -3.51 -11.83 45.60
C THR A 141 -3.21 -13.19 46.24
N PRO A 142 -3.41 -14.34 45.56
CA PRO A 142 -3.08 -15.65 46.12
C PRO A 142 -1.58 -15.82 46.35
N LEU A 143 -0.72 -15.29 45.47
CA LEU A 143 0.74 -15.33 45.67
C LEU A 143 1.18 -14.53 46.90
N SER A 144 0.60 -13.36 47.14
CA SER A 144 0.89 -12.57 48.35
C SER A 144 0.45 -13.30 49.61
N SER A 145 -0.70 -13.98 49.56
CA SER A 145 -1.22 -14.79 50.66
C SER A 145 -0.27 -15.97 50.98
N MET A 146 0.16 -16.70 49.95
CA MET A 146 1.16 -17.78 50.10
C MET A 146 2.51 -17.26 50.64
N LYS A 147 2.95 -16.07 50.22
CA LYS A 147 4.17 -15.45 50.72
C LYS A 147 4.10 -15.14 52.21
N VAL A 148 3.00 -14.55 52.67
CA VAL A 148 2.77 -14.25 54.10
C VAL A 148 2.79 -15.53 54.92
N LEU A 149 2.20 -16.61 54.40
CA LEU A 149 2.23 -17.92 55.06
C LEU A 149 3.66 -18.46 55.22
N ILE A 150 4.43 -18.43 54.14
CA ILE A 150 5.83 -18.88 54.16
C ILE A 150 6.67 -18.03 55.11
N GLU A 151 6.47 -16.70 55.14
CA GLU A 151 7.17 -15.80 56.06
C GLU A 151 6.81 -16.08 57.53
N SER A 152 5.53 -16.37 57.83
CA SER A 152 5.12 -16.79 59.17
C SER A 152 5.81 -18.08 59.60
N LEU A 153 5.88 -19.08 58.70
CA LEU A 153 6.52 -20.37 58.98
C LEU A 153 8.03 -20.24 59.22
N LEU A 154 8.71 -19.33 58.52
CA LEU A 154 10.17 -19.19 58.59
C LEU A 154 10.64 -18.31 59.76
N PHE A 155 9.86 -17.31 60.17
CA PHE A 155 10.32 -16.27 61.09
C PHE A 155 9.62 -16.25 62.46
N GLN A 156 8.53 -16.99 62.66
CA GLN A 156 7.82 -17.02 63.93
C GLN A 156 8.01 -18.37 64.65
N GLU A 157 8.77 -18.38 65.74
CA GLU A 157 8.83 -19.52 66.66
C GLU A 157 7.57 -19.54 67.56
N ASN A 158 6.91 -20.70 67.67
CA ASN A 158 5.67 -20.96 68.47
C ASN A 158 4.33 -20.38 67.94
N VAL A 159 4.13 -20.27 66.62
CA VAL A 159 2.77 -20.02 66.10
C VAL A 159 1.86 -21.22 66.37
N PRO A 160 0.66 -21.04 66.96
CA PRO A 160 -0.27 -22.12 67.22
C PRO A 160 -0.64 -22.89 65.94
N GLU A 161 -0.70 -24.22 66.04
CA GLU A 161 -0.99 -25.11 64.90
C GLU A 161 -2.38 -24.83 64.27
N GLU A 162 -3.32 -24.24 65.04
CA GLU A 162 -4.63 -23.79 64.54
C GLU A 162 -4.52 -22.69 63.48
N THR A 163 -3.63 -21.72 63.65
CA THR A 163 -3.46 -20.58 62.72
C THR A 163 -3.05 -21.07 61.33
N TYR A 164 -2.24 -22.12 61.25
CA TYR A 164 -1.86 -22.71 59.96
C TYR A 164 -2.99 -23.52 59.31
N LYS A 165 -3.84 -24.19 60.12
CA LYS A 165 -4.98 -24.97 59.61
C LYS A 165 -6.09 -24.07 59.06
N GLU A 166 -6.33 -22.91 59.66
CA GLU A 166 -7.33 -21.92 59.20
C GLU A 166 -6.95 -21.28 57.85
N PHE A 167 -5.65 -21.11 57.60
CA PHE A 167 -5.15 -20.56 56.33
C PHE A 167 -5.03 -21.57 55.18
N LEU A 168 -4.98 -22.88 55.47
CA LEU A 168 -4.85 -23.95 54.48
C LEU A 168 -6.18 -24.62 54.10
N ALA A 169 -7.27 -24.29 54.80
CA ALA A 169 -8.63 -24.76 54.54
C ALA A 169 -9.35 -23.89 53.51
#